data_AF-A0A1F9L0E4-F1
#
_entry.id   AF-A0A1F9L0E4-F1
#
_cell.length_a   1.000
_cell.length_b   1.000
_cell.length_c   1.000
_cell.angle_alpha   90.00
_cell.angle_beta   90.00
_cell.angle_gamma   90.00
#
_symmetry.space_group_name_H-M   'P 1'
#
loop_
_entity.id
_entity.type
_entity.pdbx_description
1 polymer ?
#
loop_
_entity_poly.entity_id
_entity_poly.type
_entity_poly.pdbx_seq_one_letter_code
_entity_poly.pdbx_strand_id
1 'polypeptide(L)'
;MILGDFGTSYCKFLDLDAPGGGEPTIIATRELPRETRVKLATGHLGKRFADRYVNELIALARGGEALIREDDYVLLDCGSRDIKFIKYQKGKLADMGWNAECGASMGFTIELLERYYELDYTQLRVPEQTFSVTCGVLGMSDIFDTVISGVEVAEAVARFVKGIALNAYRFAGSPARLYLSGGLCDNPLFVGSFPCQVMPLGRFVLLRGLEAEAHQPIPPPHA
;
A
#
# COMPACT_ATOMS: atom_id res chain seq x y z
N MET A 1 -1.06 21.55 -11.92
CA MET A 1 -0.69 21.57 -10.50
C MET A 1 -0.24 20.18 -10.18
N ILE A 2 1.02 20.01 -9.78
CA ILE A 2 1.56 18.68 -9.53
C ILE A 2 1.26 18.28 -8.09
N LEU A 3 0.72 17.07 -7.94
CA LEU A 3 0.52 16.34 -6.69
C LEU A 3 1.55 15.20 -6.59
N GLY A 4 1.96 14.83 -5.39
CA GLY A 4 2.92 13.73 -5.22
C GLY A 4 2.67 12.83 -4.00
N ASP A 5 2.66 11.52 -4.21
CA ASP A 5 2.79 10.52 -3.14
C ASP A 5 4.24 10.02 -3.11
N PHE A 6 5.00 10.43 -2.09
CA PHE A 6 6.42 10.12 -1.98
C PHE A 6 6.65 8.94 -1.04
N GLY A 7 6.56 7.73 -1.60
CA GLY A 7 6.91 6.48 -0.94
C GLY A 7 8.42 6.25 -0.86
N THR A 8 8.82 5.18 -0.15
CA THR A 8 10.23 4.81 0.00
C THR A 8 10.81 4.06 -1.20
N SER A 9 10.02 3.20 -1.85
CA SER A 9 10.42 2.48 -3.07
C SER A 9 10.07 3.25 -4.33
N TYR A 10 8.88 3.86 -4.37
CA TYR A 10 8.35 4.58 -5.52
C TYR A 10 7.66 5.88 -5.10
N CYS A 11 7.90 6.93 -5.88
CA CYS A 11 7.14 8.18 -5.87
C CYS A 11 6.13 8.16 -7.02
N LYS A 12 4.93 8.68 -6.79
CA LYS A 12 3.89 8.80 -7.82
C LYS A 12 3.45 10.24 -7.94
N PHE A 13 3.14 10.66 -9.17
CA PHE A 13 2.81 12.04 -9.48
C PHE A 13 1.55 12.13 -10.34
N LEU A 14 0.78 13.19 -10.12
CA LEU A 14 -0.36 13.55 -10.96
C LEU A 14 -0.31 15.05 -11.25
N ASP A 15 -0.40 15.43 -12.52
CA ASP A 15 -0.48 16.84 -12.91
C ASP A 15 -1.90 17.21 -13.32
N LEU A 16 -2.58 17.95 -12.43
CA LEU A 16 -3.95 18.39 -12.65
C LEU A 16 -4.11 19.43 -13.77
N ASP A 17 -3.02 20.10 -14.19
CA ASP A 17 -3.10 21.11 -15.27
C ASP A 17 -2.91 20.46 -16.66
N ALA A 18 -2.55 19.18 -16.72
CA ALA A 18 -2.43 18.47 -17.98
C ALA A 18 -3.82 18.33 -18.64
N PRO A 19 -3.93 18.37 -19.98
CA PRO A 19 -5.20 18.21 -20.67
C PRO A 19 -5.91 16.92 -20.25
N GLY A 20 -7.13 17.04 -19.72
CA GLY A 20 -7.91 15.91 -19.20
C GLY A 20 -7.52 15.43 -17.79
N GLY A 21 -6.72 16.19 -17.04
CA GLY A 21 -6.32 15.87 -15.66
C GLY A 21 -5.05 15.02 -15.52
N GLY A 22 -4.41 14.66 -16.65
CA GLY A 22 -3.16 13.88 -16.68
C GLY A 22 -3.30 12.43 -16.24
N GLU A 23 -2.43 11.55 -16.74
CA GLU A 23 -2.31 10.19 -16.20
C GLU A 23 -1.29 10.16 -15.05
N PRO A 24 -1.54 9.38 -13.97
CA PRO A 24 -0.56 9.19 -12.92
C PRO A 24 0.73 8.58 -13.45
N THR A 25 1.87 9.08 -12.98
CA THR A 25 3.20 8.56 -13.33
C THR A 25 3.90 8.01 -12.09
N ILE A 26 4.85 7.09 -12.29
CA ILE A 26 5.63 6.45 -11.22
C ILE A 26 7.11 6.61 -11.52
N ILE A 27 7.90 6.99 -10.51
CA ILE A 27 9.36 7.04 -10.55
C ILE A 27 9.90 6.26 -9.35
N ALA A 28 10.96 5.46 -9.55
CA ALA A 28 11.64 4.83 -8.42
C ALA A 28 12.22 5.92 -7.50
N THR A 29 12.00 5.84 -6.19
CA THR A 29 12.41 6.91 -5.26
C THR A 29 13.91 7.21 -5.32
N ARG A 30 14.74 6.19 -5.63
CA ARG A 30 16.19 6.34 -5.81
C ARG A 30 16.60 7.16 -7.05
N GLU A 31 15.71 7.29 -8.03
CA GLU A 31 15.90 8.03 -9.29
C GLU A 31 15.23 9.42 -9.24
N LEU A 32 14.67 9.80 -8.09
CA LEU A 32 13.97 11.07 -7.92
C LEU A 32 14.95 12.26 -8.05
N PRO A 33 14.72 13.22 -8.97
CA PRO A 33 15.54 14.42 -9.09
C PRO A 33 15.53 15.24 -7.80
N ARG A 34 16.68 15.79 -7.40
CA ARG A 34 16.84 16.49 -6.10
C ARG A 34 16.01 17.78 -6.01
N GLU A 35 15.82 18.41 -7.16
CA GLU A 35 15.06 19.64 -7.39
C GLU A 35 13.55 19.42 -7.44
N THR A 36 13.07 18.17 -7.36
CA THR A 36 11.64 17.87 -7.43
C THR A 36 10.86 18.66 -6.38
N ARG A 37 9.82 19.38 -6.82
CA ARG A 37 8.88 20.08 -5.95
C ARG A 37 7.46 19.97 -6.49
N VAL A 38 6.49 19.79 -5.60
CA VAL A 38 5.07 19.65 -5.92
C VAL A 38 4.22 20.56 -5.02
N LYS A 39 2.96 20.80 -5.41
CA LYS A 39 2.07 21.69 -4.65
C LYS A 39 1.57 21.02 -3.37
N LEU A 40 1.00 19.82 -3.50
CA LEU A 40 0.56 19.00 -2.38
C LEU A 40 1.31 17.68 -2.42
N ALA A 41 1.72 17.18 -1.26
CA ALA A 41 2.23 15.84 -1.14
C ALA A 41 1.68 15.06 0.04
N THR A 42 1.74 13.75 -0.11
CA THR A 42 1.61 12.78 0.98
C THR A 42 2.74 11.75 0.87
N GLY A 43 2.63 10.66 1.63
CA GLY A 43 3.65 9.62 1.70
C GLY A 43 4.76 9.96 2.68
N HIS A 44 5.56 8.95 3.01
CA HIS A 44 6.59 9.03 4.04
C HIS A 44 7.58 10.20 3.85
N LEU A 45 7.96 10.48 2.59
CA LEU A 45 8.95 11.51 2.26
C LEU A 45 8.31 12.84 1.83
N GLY A 46 6.98 12.93 1.76
CA GLY A 46 6.27 14.04 1.10
C GLY A 46 6.58 15.42 1.67
N LYS A 47 6.81 15.52 2.99
CA LYS A 47 7.18 16.79 3.67
C LYS A 47 8.43 17.47 3.10
N ARG A 48 9.32 16.71 2.44
CA ARG A 48 10.58 17.25 1.89
C ARG A 48 10.41 17.92 0.53
N PHE A 49 9.32 17.63 -0.17
CA PHE A 49 9.15 17.93 -1.59
C PHE A 49 7.93 18.78 -1.90
N ALA A 50 7.16 19.24 -0.91
CA ALA A 50 5.91 19.94 -1.14
C ALA A 50 5.74 21.24 -0.37
N ASP A 51 4.96 22.15 -0.98
CA ASP A 51 4.50 23.37 -0.31
C ASP A 51 3.54 23.05 0.84
N ARG A 52 2.65 22.07 0.65
CA ARG A 52 1.70 21.59 1.65
C ARG A 52 1.74 20.08 1.75
N TYR A 53 1.84 19.57 2.97
CA TYR A 53 1.77 18.14 3.25
C TYR A 53 0.36 17.75 3.75
N VAL A 54 -0.17 16.65 3.22
CA VAL A 54 -1.41 16.02 3.66
C VAL A 54 -1.07 14.68 4.32
N ASN A 55 -1.63 14.44 5.50
CA ASN A 55 -1.44 13.19 6.23
C ASN A 55 -1.90 11.98 5.39
N GLU A 56 -1.14 10.89 5.44
CA GLU A 56 -1.40 9.69 4.62
C GLU A 56 -2.76 9.04 4.89
N LEU A 57 -3.23 9.01 6.14
CA LEU A 57 -4.56 8.48 6.45
C LEU A 57 -5.68 9.39 5.91
N ILE A 58 -5.46 10.71 5.91
CA ILE A 58 -6.40 11.66 5.31
C ILE A 58 -6.44 11.45 3.79
N ALA A 59 -5.29 11.40 3.13
CA ALA A 59 -5.21 11.13 1.70
C ALA A 59 -5.83 9.77 1.34
N LEU A 60 -5.57 8.72 2.13
CA LEU A 60 -6.18 7.41 1.93
C LEU A 60 -7.71 7.46 2.11
N ALA A 61 -8.20 8.14 3.14
CA ALA A 61 -9.63 8.32 3.40
C ALA A 61 -10.33 9.00 2.23
N ARG A 62 -9.81 10.15 1.78
CA ARG A 62 -10.35 10.89 0.63
C ARG A 62 -10.25 10.12 -0.68
N GLY A 63 -9.16 9.39 -0.87
CA GLY A 63 -8.98 8.52 -2.03
C GLY A 63 -10.01 7.39 -2.06
N GLY A 64 -10.31 6.81 -0.90
CA GLY A 64 -11.39 5.84 -0.72
C GLY A 64 -12.76 6.44 -1.09
N GLU A 65 -13.11 7.60 -0.53
CA GLU A 65 -14.37 8.31 -0.84
C GLU A 65 -14.51 8.62 -2.34
N ALA A 66 -13.41 8.94 -3.02
CA ALA A 66 -13.41 9.28 -4.44
C ALA A 66 -13.55 8.06 -5.38
N LEU A 67 -13.17 6.87 -4.94
CA LEU A 67 -13.07 5.66 -5.78
C LEU A 67 -14.11 4.59 -5.45
N ILE A 68 -14.53 4.49 -4.20
CA ILE A 68 -15.43 3.45 -3.69
C ILE A 68 -16.84 4.04 -3.59
N ARG A 69 -17.84 3.38 -4.19
CA ARG A 69 -19.22 3.90 -4.24
C ARG A 69 -20.06 3.43 -3.06
N GLU A 70 -19.62 2.37 -2.38
CA GLU A 70 -20.29 1.79 -1.24
C GLU A 70 -20.15 2.67 0.02
N ASP A 71 -21.21 2.72 0.83
CA ASP A 71 -21.21 3.45 2.11
C ASP A 71 -20.47 2.70 3.24
N ASP A 72 -20.38 1.38 3.11
CA ASP A 72 -19.76 0.46 4.07
C ASP A 72 -18.61 -0.29 3.38
N TYR A 73 -17.38 0.01 3.76
CA TYR A 73 -16.20 -0.66 3.21
C TYR A 73 -15.00 -0.63 4.16
N VAL A 74 -14.05 -1.52 3.90
CA VAL A 74 -12.71 -1.48 4.46
C VAL A 74 -11.73 -1.32 3.32
N LEU A 75 -10.88 -0.29 3.40
CA LEU A 75 -9.78 -0.06 2.47
C LEU A 75 -8.48 -0.26 3.23
N LEU A 76 -7.65 -1.18 2.76
CA LEU A 76 -6.31 -1.47 3.25
C LEU A 76 -5.30 -1.00 2.20
N ASP A 77 -4.38 -0.13 2.60
CA ASP A 77 -3.21 0.26 1.82
C ASP A 77 -1.99 -0.50 2.32
N CYS A 78 -1.36 -1.25 1.41
CA CYS A 78 -0.16 -2.03 1.67
C CYS A 78 1.03 -1.40 0.95
N GLY A 79 1.82 -0.62 1.68
CA GLY A 79 3.07 -0.04 1.23
C GLY A 79 4.27 -0.96 1.43
N SER A 80 5.43 -0.50 1.00
CA SER A 80 6.71 -1.17 1.28
C SER A 80 7.10 -1.08 2.76
N ARG A 81 6.68 0.00 3.44
CA ARG A 81 7.10 0.35 4.80
C ARG A 81 5.97 0.43 5.82
N ASP A 82 4.72 0.29 5.42
CA ASP A 82 3.64 0.27 6.40
C ASP A 82 2.39 -0.33 5.78
N ILE A 83 1.45 -0.63 6.66
CA ILE A 83 0.08 -0.93 6.28
C ILE A 83 -0.85 0.05 6.99
N LYS A 84 -1.89 0.47 6.29
CA LYS A 84 -2.90 1.39 6.80
C LYS A 84 -4.27 0.87 6.43
N PHE A 85 -5.23 0.94 7.34
CA PHE A 85 -6.62 0.71 6.96
C PHE A 85 -7.48 1.90 7.35
N ILE A 86 -8.55 2.06 6.60
CA ILE A 86 -9.71 2.88 6.95
C ILE A 86 -10.95 1.99 6.85
N LYS A 87 -11.93 2.26 7.69
CA LYS A 87 -13.22 1.59 7.68
C LYS A 87 -14.32 2.63 7.66
N TYR A 88 -15.22 2.50 6.70
CA TYR A 88 -16.42 3.31 6.58
C TYR A 88 -17.64 2.51 7.01
N GLN A 89 -18.54 3.18 7.71
CA GLN A 89 -19.87 2.69 8.05
C GLN A 89 -20.89 3.83 7.88
N LYS A 90 -21.98 3.57 7.17
CA LYS A 90 -23.04 4.52 6.85
C LYS A 90 -22.50 5.80 6.21
N GLY A 91 -21.54 5.64 5.30
CA GLY A 91 -20.90 6.74 4.56
C GLY A 91 -19.99 7.62 5.43
N LYS A 92 -19.58 7.14 6.61
CA LYS A 92 -18.71 7.88 7.53
C LYS A 92 -17.52 7.05 7.95
N LEU A 93 -16.38 7.70 8.12
CA LEU A 93 -15.18 7.09 8.69
C LEU A 93 -15.46 6.62 10.12
N ALA A 94 -15.47 5.31 10.31
CA ALA A 94 -15.81 4.63 11.56
C ALA A 94 -14.57 4.19 12.34
N ASP A 95 -13.51 3.80 11.63
CA ASP A 95 -12.25 3.36 12.24
C ASP A 95 -11.07 3.57 11.28
N MET A 96 -9.86 3.67 11.83
CA MET A 96 -8.62 3.74 11.08
C MET A 96 -7.48 3.12 11.89
N GLY A 97 -6.52 2.52 11.19
CA GLY A 97 -5.31 2.00 11.80
C GLY A 97 -4.10 2.24 10.93
N TRP A 98 -2.97 2.47 11.57
CA TRP A 98 -1.67 2.57 10.90
C TRP A 98 -0.64 1.78 11.68
N ASN A 99 -0.03 0.79 11.03
CA ASN A 99 1.11 0.05 11.56
C ASN A 99 2.39 0.44 10.81
N ALA A 100 3.13 1.37 11.41
CA ALA A 100 4.36 1.93 10.83
C ALA A 100 5.64 1.15 11.21
N GLU A 101 5.60 0.31 12.25
CA GLU A 101 6.80 -0.33 12.84
C GLU A 101 6.96 -1.80 12.44
N CYS A 102 5.89 -2.59 12.48
CA CYS A 102 5.96 -4.01 12.12
C CYS A 102 5.58 -4.23 10.63
N GLY A 103 4.74 -3.33 10.10
CA GLY A 103 4.51 -3.17 8.66
C GLY A 103 5.72 -2.59 7.91
N ALA A 104 6.74 -2.11 8.64
CA ALA A 104 7.96 -1.41 8.20
C ALA A 104 8.70 -2.00 7.00
N SER A 105 8.48 -3.26 6.70
CA SER A 105 9.19 -3.94 5.62
C SER A 105 8.37 -5.03 4.95
N MET A 106 7.04 -5.11 5.13
CA MET A 106 6.30 -6.25 4.57
C MET A 106 6.33 -6.26 3.04
N GLY A 107 5.97 -5.15 2.39
CA GLY A 107 6.10 -5.05 0.94
C GLY A 107 7.55 -5.05 0.48
N PHE A 108 8.46 -4.39 1.21
CA PHE A 108 9.88 -4.41 0.89
C PHE A 108 10.49 -5.82 0.94
N THR A 109 10.16 -6.63 1.95
CA THR A 109 10.66 -8.00 2.11
C THR A 109 10.11 -8.89 1.00
N ILE A 110 8.85 -8.73 0.60
CA ILE A 110 8.29 -9.47 -0.55
C ILE A 110 9.08 -9.12 -1.83
N GLU A 111 9.31 -7.84 -2.12
CA GLU A 111 10.12 -7.40 -3.27
C GLU A 111 11.59 -7.85 -3.17
N LEU A 112 12.16 -7.88 -1.96
CA LEU A 112 13.53 -8.31 -1.71
C LEU A 112 13.70 -9.79 -2.01
N LEU A 113 12.79 -10.63 -1.51
CA LEU A 113 12.82 -12.08 -1.70
C LEU A 113 12.61 -12.46 -3.17
N GLU A 114 11.75 -11.73 -3.88
CA GLU A 114 11.55 -11.90 -5.33
C GLU A 114 12.87 -11.72 -6.08
N ARG A 115 13.57 -10.63 -5.82
CA ARG A 115 14.85 -10.31 -6.48
C ARG A 115 15.98 -11.22 -6.05
N TYR A 116 16.05 -11.55 -4.75
CA TYR A 116 17.15 -12.34 -4.19
C TYR A 116 17.12 -13.79 -4.67
N TYR A 117 15.91 -14.38 -4.77
CA TYR A 117 15.73 -15.75 -5.24
C TYR A 117 15.32 -15.85 -6.72
N GLU A 118 15.30 -14.73 -7.45
CA GLU A 118 14.91 -14.66 -8.86
C GLU A 118 13.54 -15.33 -9.13
N LEU A 119 12.57 -15.05 -8.26
CA LEU A 119 11.22 -15.60 -8.34
C LEU A 119 10.32 -14.73 -9.22
N ASP A 120 9.36 -15.36 -9.88
CA ASP A 120 8.24 -14.68 -10.53
C ASP A 120 6.95 -15.02 -9.80
N TYR A 121 6.44 -14.06 -9.02
CA TYR A 121 5.21 -14.25 -8.25
C TYR A 121 3.95 -14.45 -9.11
N THR A 122 4.00 -14.14 -10.41
CA THR A 122 2.89 -14.44 -11.33
C THR A 122 2.78 -15.93 -11.65
N GLN A 123 3.85 -16.69 -11.44
CA GLN A 123 3.90 -18.14 -11.69
C GLN A 123 3.75 -18.97 -10.41
N LEU A 124 3.84 -18.35 -9.23
CA LEU A 124 3.71 -19.06 -7.97
C LEU A 124 2.23 -19.25 -7.60
N ARG A 125 1.88 -20.49 -7.26
CA ARG A 125 0.57 -20.81 -6.68
C ARG A 125 0.48 -20.33 -5.24
N VAL A 126 -0.72 -19.94 -4.82
CA VAL A 126 -1.01 -19.72 -3.40
C VAL A 126 -0.84 -21.05 -2.66
N PRO A 127 0.01 -21.13 -1.62
CA PRO A 127 0.27 -22.39 -0.94
C PRO A 127 -0.89 -22.75 -0.02
N GLU A 128 -1.06 -24.05 0.26
CA GLU A 128 -2.03 -24.50 1.26
C GLU A 128 -1.59 -24.11 2.67
N GLN A 129 -0.31 -24.34 2.98
CA GLN A 129 0.30 -24.01 4.26
C GLN A 129 0.73 -22.54 4.32
N THR A 130 0.94 -22.01 5.52
CA THR A 130 1.34 -20.61 5.73
C THR A 130 2.22 -20.49 6.97
N PHE A 131 3.08 -19.48 7.00
CA PHE A 131 3.83 -19.11 8.20
C PHE A 131 3.04 -18.13 9.07
N SER A 132 3.28 -18.18 10.38
CA SER A 132 2.72 -17.21 11.33
C SER A 132 3.56 -15.93 11.33
N VAL A 133 3.43 -15.13 10.28
CA VAL A 133 4.23 -13.91 10.12
C VAL A 133 3.61 -12.76 10.92
N THR A 134 4.29 -12.36 12.00
CA THR A 134 3.96 -11.13 12.73
C THR A 134 4.78 -9.95 12.24
N CYS A 135 6.06 -10.19 11.92
CA CYS A 135 7.04 -9.24 11.41
C CYS A 135 7.69 -9.82 10.15
N GLY A 136 7.73 -9.06 9.05
CA GLY A 136 8.33 -9.52 7.80
C GLY A 136 9.82 -9.86 7.92
N VAL A 137 10.57 -9.14 8.76
CA VAL A 137 12.01 -9.41 8.96
C VAL A 137 12.22 -10.70 9.75
N LEU A 138 11.46 -10.89 10.83
CA LEU A 138 11.59 -12.09 11.67
C LEU A 138 11.08 -13.34 10.94
N GLY A 139 10.01 -13.22 10.16
CA GLY A 139 9.45 -14.36 9.43
C GLY A 139 10.35 -14.90 8.31
N MET A 140 11.47 -14.24 7.99
CA MET A 140 12.46 -14.82 7.06
C MET A 140 13.17 -16.04 7.66
N SER A 141 13.26 -16.17 8.99
CA SER A 141 13.84 -17.38 9.61
C SER A 141 13.07 -18.63 9.21
N ASP A 142 11.74 -18.54 9.17
CA ASP A 142 10.86 -19.66 8.80
C ASP A 142 11.11 -20.12 7.36
N ILE A 143 11.49 -19.20 6.46
CA ILE A 143 11.88 -19.53 5.09
C ILE A 143 13.15 -20.40 5.11
N PHE A 144 14.18 -19.97 5.84
CA PHE A 144 15.45 -20.70 5.91
C PHE A 144 15.26 -22.09 6.53
N ASP A 145 14.56 -22.19 7.66
CA ASP A 145 14.32 -23.47 8.33
C ASP A 145 13.54 -24.43 7.42
N THR A 146 12.54 -23.92 6.70
CA THR A 146 11.74 -24.70 5.74
C THR A 146 12.59 -25.17 4.57
N VAL A 147 13.47 -24.33 4.03
CA VAL A 147 14.39 -24.73 2.95
C VAL A 147 15.40 -25.77 3.41
N ILE A 148 15.95 -25.63 4.62
CA ILE A 148 16.87 -26.62 5.23
C ILE A 148 16.17 -27.98 5.39
N SER A 149 14.85 -27.98 5.65
CA SER A 149 14.06 -29.20 5.72
C SER A 149 13.78 -29.88 4.37
N GLY A 150 14.26 -29.30 3.25
CA GLY A 150 14.16 -29.86 1.91
C GLY A 150 12.97 -29.33 1.08
N VAL A 151 12.29 -28.28 1.54
CA VAL A 151 11.21 -27.64 0.76
C VAL A 151 11.80 -26.64 -0.23
N GLU A 152 11.26 -26.61 -1.44
CA GLU A 152 11.64 -25.64 -2.47
C GLU A 152 11.51 -24.19 -1.98
N VAL A 153 12.50 -23.36 -2.32
CA VAL A 153 12.53 -21.96 -1.88
C VAL A 153 11.31 -21.17 -2.34
N ALA A 154 10.81 -21.44 -3.54
CA ALA A 154 9.61 -20.81 -4.07
C ALA A 154 8.37 -21.10 -3.21
N GLU A 155 8.22 -22.35 -2.73
CA GLU A 155 7.13 -22.75 -1.84
C GLU A 155 7.29 -22.11 -0.45
N ALA A 156 8.51 -22.07 0.09
CA ALA A 156 8.79 -21.43 1.37
C ALA A 156 8.49 -19.92 1.34
N VAL A 157 8.93 -19.21 0.29
CA VAL A 157 8.62 -17.79 0.08
C VAL A 157 7.12 -17.59 -0.11
N ALA A 158 6.43 -18.46 -0.84
CA ALA A 158 4.99 -18.35 -1.01
C ALA A 158 4.23 -18.47 0.32
N ARG A 159 4.66 -19.37 1.22
CA ARG A 159 4.06 -19.52 2.56
C ARG A 159 4.22 -18.27 3.41
N PHE A 160 5.37 -17.62 3.26
CA PHE A 160 5.68 -16.34 3.89
C PHE A 160 4.81 -15.20 3.35
N VAL A 161 4.69 -15.06 2.03
CA VAL A 161 3.80 -14.06 1.38
C VAL A 161 2.36 -14.23 1.85
N LYS A 162 1.87 -15.48 1.90
CA LYS A 162 0.54 -15.79 2.44
C LYS A 162 0.40 -15.37 3.91
N GLY A 163 1.44 -15.60 4.72
CA GLY A 163 1.47 -15.19 6.12
C GLY A 163 1.34 -13.67 6.29
N ILE A 164 2.02 -12.89 5.44
CA ILE A 164 1.90 -11.43 5.41
C ILE A 164 0.48 -11.00 5.04
N ALA A 165 -0.11 -11.59 3.99
CA ALA A 165 -1.48 -11.25 3.57
C ALA A 165 -2.50 -11.52 4.69
N LEU A 166 -2.37 -12.65 5.39
CA LEU A 166 -3.21 -13.00 6.54
C LEU A 166 -3.01 -12.03 7.72
N ASN A 167 -1.79 -11.57 7.95
CA ASN A 167 -1.53 -10.55 8.96
C ASN A 167 -2.19 -9.22 8.62
N ALA A 168 -2.07 -8.77 7.37
CA ALA A 168 -2.68 -7.54 6.89
C ALA A 168 -4.23 -7.62 6.92
N TYR A 169 -4.79 -8.78 6.58
CA TYR A 169 -6.21 -9.09 6.70
C TYR A 169 -6.72 -8.96 8.15
N ARG A 170 -6.01 -9.58 9.11
CA ARG A 170 -6.34 -9.49 10.54
C ARG A 170 -6.24 -8.05 11.04
N PHE A 171 -5.20 -7.34 10.62
CA PHE A 171 -4.99 -5.93 10.96
C PHE A 171 -6.16 -5.05 10.48
N ALA A 172 -6.71 -5.33 9.29
CA ALA A 172 -7.89 -4.65 8.75
C ALA A 172 -9.23 -5.10 9.39
N GLY A 173 -9.21 -5.90 10.45
CA GLY A 173 -10.41 -6.36 11.15
C GLY A 173 -11.12 -7.54 10.49
N SER A 174 -10.43 -8.29 9.62
CA SER A 174 -10.96 -9.51 8.98
C SER A 174 -12.30 -9.34 8.24
N PRO A 175 -12.43 -8.39 7.29
CA PRO A 175 -13.70 -8.11 6.63
C PRO A 175 -14.05 -9.17 5.57
N ALA A 176 -15.34 -9.37 5.30
CA ALA A 176 -15.78 -10.27 4.23
C ALA A 176 -15.36 -9.79 2.81
N ARG A 177 -15.26 -8.47 2.63
CA ARG A 177 -14.77 -7.81 1.42
C ARG A 177 -13.75 -6.73 1.80
N LEU A 178 -12.68 -6.64 1.03
CA LEU A 178 -11.57 -5.72 1.27
C LEU A 178 -11.22 -4.98 -0.02
N TYR A 179 -11.12 -3.66 0.02
CA TYR A 179 -10.47 -2.88 -1.02
C TYR A 179 -8.98 -2.82 -0.72
N LEU A 180 -8.16 -3.09 -1.72
CA LEU A 180 -6.70 -3.10 -1.56
C LEU A 180 -6.08 -1.97 -2.38
N SER A 181 -5.21 -1.20 -1.75
CA SER A 181 -4.38 -0.16 -2.35
C SER A 181 -2.90 -0.45 -2.10
N GLY A 182 -2.04 0.21 -2.87
CA GLY A 182 -0.59 0.21 -2.65
C GLY A 182 0.15 -0.73 -3.59
N GLY A 183 1.46 -0.87 -3.37
CA GLY A 183 2.37 -1.54 -4.31
C GLY A 183 2.12 -3.03 -4.50
N LEU A 184 1.54 -3.69 -3.49
CA LEU A 184 1.26 -5.12 -3.54
C LEU A 184 -0.03 -5.48 -4.28
N CYS A 185 -0.80 -4.52 -4.80
CA CYS A 185 -1.98 -4.79 -5.61
C CYS A 185 -1.66 -5.58 -6.89
N ASP A 186 -0.46 -5.37 -7.44
CA ASP A 186 -0.03 -5.99 -8.69
C ASP A 186 0.64 -7.36 -8.46
N ASN A 187 0.72 -7.82 -7.20
CA ASN A 187 1.31 -9.10 -6.83
C ASN A 187 0.19 -10.16 -6.68
N PRO A 188 -0.01 -11.05 -7.68
CA PRO A 188 -1.13 -12.00 -7.67
C PRO A 188 -1.03 -13.04 -6.55
N LEU A 189 0.18 -13.44 -6.15
CA LEU A 189 0.39 -14.34 -5.01
C LEU A 189 -0.08 -13.68 -3.70
N PHE A 190 0.24 -12.41 -3.49
CA PHE A 190 -0.20 -11.66 -2.32
C PHE A 190 -1.72 -11.45 -2.33
N VAL A 191 -2.28 -10.97 -3.44
CA VAL A 191 -3.73 -10.74 -3.60
C VAL A 191 -4.53 -12.04 -3.42
N GLY A 192 -4.08 -13.13 -4.04
CA GLY A 192 -4.72 -14.45 -3.94
C GLY A 192 -4.60 -15.10 -2.57
N SER A 193 -3.72 -14.60 -1.70
CA SER A 193 -3.52 -15.14 -0.35
C SER A 193 -4.53 -14.63 0.69
N PHE A 194 -5.33 -13.61 0.35
CA PHE A 194 -6.37 -13.12 1.26
C PHE A 194 -7.54 -14.10 1.37
N PRO A 195 -8.07 -14.37 2.58
CA PRO A 195 -9.17 -15.29 2.79
C PRO A 195 -10.55 -14.63 2.60
N CYS A 196 -10.61 -13.58 1.77
CA CYS A 196 -11.81 -12.76 1.56
C CYS A 196 -11.88 -12.25 0.11
N GLN A 197 -12.99 -11.62 -0.27
CA GLN A 197 -13.09 -10.98 -1.58
C GLN A 197 -12.23 -9.70 -1.59
N VAL A 198 -11.19 -9.67 -2.44
CA VAL A 198 -10.33 -8.50 -2.63
C VAL A 198 -10.73 -7.72 -3.87
N MET A 199 -10.85 -6.39 -3.73
CA MET A 199 -11.11 -5.42 -4.80
C MET A 199 -9.86 -4.52 -4.95
N PRO A 200 -8.94 -4.82 -5.89
CA PRO A 200 -7.76 -4.00 -6.09
C PRO A 200 -8.12 -2.62 -6.65
N LEU A 201 -7.62 -1.56 -6.03
CA LEU A 201 -7.75 -0.16 -6.47
C LEU A 201 -6.44 0.38 -7.09
N GLY A 202 -5.37 -0.42 -7.05
CA GLY A 202 -4.07 -0.07 -7.60
C GLY A 202 -3.25 0.87 -6.69
N ARG A 203 -2.27 1.55 -7.31
CA ARG A 203 -1.19 2.25 -6.57
C ARG A 203 -1.44 3.75 -6.35
N PHE A 204 -2.57 4.27 -6.83
CA PHE A 204 -2.80 5.72 -6.97
C PHE A 204 -3.90 6.27 -6.06
N VAL A 205 -4.44 5.48 -5.12
CA VAL A 205 -5.53 5.93 -4.24
C VAL A 205 -5.15 7.18 -3.46
N LEU A 206 -3.93 7.26 -2.94
CA LEU A 206 -3.45 8.43 -2.21
C LEU A 206 -3.39 9.69 -3.10
N LEU A 207 -3.07 9.56 -4.40
CA LEU A 207 -3.11 10.69 -5.33
C LEU A 207 -4.53 11.19 -5.55
N ARG A 208 -5.52 10.28 -5.66
CA ARG A 208 -6.93 10.65 -5.75
C ARG A 208 -7.42 11.36 -4.49
N GLY A 209 -6.89 10.98 -3.33
CA GLY A 209 -7.11 11.72 -2.09
C GLY A 209 -6.51 13.12 -2.09
N LEU A 210 -5.28 13.28 -2.59
CA LEU A 210 -4.67 14.60 -2.75
C LEU A 210 -5.43 15.48 -3.74
N GLU A 211 -5.94 14.90 -4.82
CA GLU A 211 -6.79 15.59 -5.80
C GLU A 211 -8.07 16.10 -5.14
N ALA A 212 -8.75 15.28 -4.32
CA ALA A 212 -9.92 15.72 -3.56
C ALA A 212 -9.58 16.85 -2.57
N GLU A 213 -8.43 16.79 -1.91
CA GLU A 213 -7.95 17.84 -0.99
C GLU A 213 -7.53 19.13 -1.70
N ALA A 214 -7.05 19.05 -2.94
CA ALA A 214 -6.70 20.23 -3.75
C ALA A 214 -7.93 21.04 -4.16
N HIS A 215 -9.09 20.39 -4.31
CA HIS A 215 -10.36 21.04 -4.65
C HIS A 215 -11.10 21.62 -3.43
N GLN A 216 -10.67 21.33 -2.20
CA GLN A 216 -11.26 21.92 -1.00
C GLN A 216 -10.71 23.33 -0.73
N PRO A 217 -11.55 24.29 -0.33
CA PRO A 217 -11.08 25.61 0.09
C PRO A 217 -10.16 25.48 1.31
N ILE A 218 -9.03 26.18 1.28
CA ILE A 218 -8.08 26.21 2.40
C ILE A 218 -8.79 26.81 3.61
N PRO A 219 -8.91 26.09 4.75
CA PRO A 219 -9.43 26.70 5.96
C PRO A 219 -8.51 27.86 6.38
N PRO A 220 -9.05 29.00 6.85
CA PRO A 220 -8.23 30.14 7.22
C PRO A 220 -7.23 29.76 8.33
N PRO A 221 -6.07 30.43 8.44
CA PRO A 221 -4.95 29.97 9.28
C PRO A 221 -5.24 29.86 10.79
N HIS A 222 -6.43 30.23 11.27
CA HIS A 222 -6.81 30.18 12.68
C HIS A 222 -8.31 29.87 12.80
N ALA A 223 -8.62 28.60 13.06
CA ALA A 223 -9.89 28.14 13.61
C ALA A 223 -9.58 27.07 14.67
#